data_AF-A0A8H2JIP6-F1
#
_entry.id   AF-A0A8H2JIP6-F1
#
_cell.length_a   1.000
_cell.length_b   1.000
_cell.length_c   1.000
_cell.angle_alpha   90.00
_cell.angle_beta   90.00
_cell.angle_gamma   90.00
#
_symmetry.space_group_name_H-M   'P 1'
#
loop_
_entity.id
_entity.type
_entity.pdbx_description
1 polymer ?
#
loop_
_entity_poly.entity_id
_entity_poly.type
_entity_poly.pdbx_seq_one_letter_code
_entity_poly.pdbx_strand_id
1 'polypeptide(L)' 'MEYYVRWATRAEIVELFRRTLTEPDRGMLGAYPSGDGRFVRFTVKDIRRQLRGRDLACWCPLDQPCHADVLLEVANA' A
#
# COMPACT_ATOMS: atom_id res chain seq x y z
N MET A 1 -31.60 -9.15 0.13
CA MET A 1 -30.30 -8.89 -0.50
C MET A 1 -29.27 -9.49 0.43
N GLU A 2 -28.75 -10.67 0.09
CA GLU A 2 -27.81 -11.39 0.94
C GLU A 2 -26.40 -10.93 0.55
N TYR A 3 -25.68 -10.33 1.49
CA TYR A 3 -24.31 -9.87 1.26
C TYR A 3 -23.35 -11.02 1.58
N TYR A 4 -22.63 -11.49 0.58
CA TYR A 4 -21.56 -12.46 0.78
C TYR A 4 -20.27 -11.72 1.14
N VAL A 5 -19.75 -11.98 2.34
CA VAL A 5 -18.44 -11.49 2.78
C VAL A 5 -17.45 -12.65 2.72
N ARG A 6 -16.32 -12.43 2.05
CA ARG A 6 -15.17 -13.36 2.06
C ARG A 6 -13.91 -12.63 2.48
N TRP A 7 -12.94 -13.42 2.94
CA TRP A 7 -11.59 -12.94 3.13
C TRP A 7 -10.92 -12.61 1.79
N ALA A 8 -10.19 -11.49 1.80
CA ALA A 8 -9.32 -11.15 0.69
C ALA A 8 -8.12 -12.12 0.67
N THR A 9 -7.67 -12.45 -0.54
CA THR A 9 -6.39 -13.12 -0.75
C THR A 9 -5.25 -12.14 -0.49
N ARG A 10 -4.04 -12.67 -0.31
CA ARG A 10 -2.82 -11.85 -0.18
C ARG A 10 -2.62 -10.93 -1.39
N ALA A 11 -2.84 -11.44 -2.60
CA ALA A 11 -2.73 -10.67 -3.83
C ALA A 11 -3.68 -9.47 -3.84
N GLU A 12 -4.93 -9.68 -3.43
CA GLU A 12 -5.93 -8.60 -3.35
C GLU A 12 -5.57 -7.55 -2.31
N ILE A 13 -5.00 -7.95 -1.18
CA ILE A 13 -4.52 -7.00 -0.16
C ILE A 13 -3.32 -6.20 -0.66
N VAL A 14 -2.37 -6.84 -1.35
CA VAL A 14 -1.20 -6.12 -1.91
C VAL A 14 -1.63 -5.17 -3.03
N GLU A 15 -2.63 -5.53 -3.83
CA GLU A 15 -3.21 -4.65 -4.83
C GLU A 15 -3.97 -3.47 -4.19
N LEU A 16 -4.72 -3.73 -3.12
CA LEU A 16 -5.36 -2.67 -2.33
C LEU A 16 -4.31 -1.69 -1.76
N PHE A 17 -3.17 -2.22 -1.30
CA PHE A 17 -2.04 -1.40 -0.86
C PHE A 17 -1.48 -0.53 -2.00
N ARG A 18 -1.25 -1.11 -3.19
CA ARG A 18 -0.82 -0.36 -4.38
C ARG A 18 -1.76 0.80 -4.67
N ARG A 19 -3.07 0.53 -4.74
CA ARG A 19 -4.11 1.55 -4.99
C ARG A 19 -4.09 2.66 -3.94
N THR A 20 -3.90 2.31 -2.67
CA THR A 20 -3.79 3.31 -1.60
C THR A 20 -2.65 4.29 -1.82
N LEU A 21 -1.54 3.84 -2.43
CA LEU A 21 -0.38 4.68 -2.72
C LEU A 21 -0.51 5.49 -4.00
N THR A 22 -1.04 4.90 -5.06
CA THR A 22 -1.03 5.49 -6.42
C THR A 22 -2.31 6.24 -6.75
N GLU A 23 -3.47 5.69 -6.36
CA GLU A 23 -4.79 6.15 -6.78
C GLU A 23 -5.84 5.98 -5.66
N PRO A 24 -5.64 6.56 -4.46
CA PRO A 24 -6.53 6.34 -3.34
C PRO A 24 -7.90 6.99 -3.57
N ASP A 25 -8.97 6.24 -3.32
CA ASP A 25 -10.31 6.78 -3.30
C ASP A 25 -10.63 7.55 -2.00
N ARG A 26 -11.75 8.27 -1.99
CA ARG A 26 -12.17 9.09 -0.84
C ARG A 26 -12.38 8.26 0.44
N GLY A 27 -12.81 7.01 0.32
CA GLY A 27 -12.99 6.09 1.45
C GLY A 27 -11.64 5.65 2.02
N MET A 28 -10.69 5.31 1.17
CA MET A 28 -9.32 4.96 1.57
C MET A 28 -8.62 6.12 2.29
N LEU A 29 -8.85 7.35 1.86
CA LEU A 29 -8.34 8.54 2.54
C LEU A 29 -8.98 8.82 3.90
N GLY A 30 -10.15 8.22 4.17
CA GLY A 30 -10.87 8.33 5.43
C GLY A 30 -10.78 7.09 6.34
N ALA A 31 -10.17 5.99 5.87
CA ALA A 31 -9.97 4.77 6.64
C ALA A 31 -8.73 4.88 7.55
N TYR A 32 -8.89 4.41 8.79
CA TYR A 32 -8.07 4.67 9.99
C TYR A 32 -6.58 4.21 9.97
N PRO A 33 -5.74 4.67 10.94
CA PRO A 33 -6.13 5.42 12.13
C PRO A 33 -6.25 6.93 11.91
N SER A 34 -7.46 7.42 12.16
CA SER A 34 -7.73 8.79 12.56
C SER A 34 -7.59 8.84 14.09
N GLY A 35 -6.43 9.24 14.63
CA GLY A 35 -6.28 9.38 16.09
C GLY A 35 -4.92 9.91 16.55
N ASP A 36 -4.91 11.18 16.99
CA ASP A 36 -3.83 12.16 17.27
C ASP A 36 -3.69 13.29 16.22
N GLY A 37 -4.35 13.13 15.07
CA GLY A 37 -4.55 14.20 14.08
C GLY A 37 -3.33 14.52 13.22
N ARG A 38 -2.26 13.72 13.23
CA ARG A 38 -1.09 13.95 12.38
C ARG A 38 -0.96 12.87 11.31
N PHE A 39 -1.48 13.18 10.13
CA PHE A 39 -1.27 12.41 8.91
C PHE A 39 0.20 12.46 8.48
N VAL A 40 0.86 11.31 8.41
CA VAL A 40 1.93 11.15 7.42
C VAL A 40 1.32 10.46 6.21
N ARG A 41 0.63 11.25 5.37
CA ARG A 41 0.28 10.78 4.03
C ARG A 41 1.57 10.72 3.22
N PHE A 42 2.06 9.53 2.94
CA PHE A 42 3.11 9.34 1.96
C PHE A 42 2.51 9.45 0.56
N THR A 43 3.03 10.36 -0.25
CA THR A 43 2.71 10.43 -1.68
C THR A 43 3.68 9.56 -2.49
N VAL A 44 3.34 9.27 -3.74
CA VAL A 44 4.28 8.68 -4.72
C VAL A 44 5.57 9.51 -4.79
N LYS A 45 5.48 10.85 -4.68
CA LYS A 45 6.65 11.74 -4.65
C LYS A 45 7.53 11.49 -3.42
N ASP A 46 6.94 11.20 -2.26
CA ASP A 46 7.69 10.89 -1.04
C ASP A 46 8.40 9.54 -1.15
N ILE A 47 7.71 8.53 -1.72
CA ILE A 47 8.26 7.21 -1.98
C ILE A 47 9.47 7.32 -2.91
N ARG A 48 9.31 7.98 -4.06
CA ARG A 48 10.41 8.20 -5.02
C ARG A 48 11.57 8.96 -4.39
N ARG A 49 11.30 10.02 -3.62
CA ARG A 49 12.33 10.81 -2.96
C ARG A 49 13.12 9.99 -1.94
N GLN A 50 12.45 9.11 -1.20
CA GLN A 50 13.06 8.43 -0.06
C GLN A 50 13.64 7.06 -0.40
N LEU A 51 13.04 6.32 -1.33
CA LEU A 51 13.34 4.90 -1.56
C LEU A 51 14.06 4.60 -2.88
N ARG A 52 14.18 5.56 -3.80
CA ARG A 52 14.87 5.33 -5.08
C ARG A 52 16.31 4.86 -4.85
N GLY A 53 16.68 3.73 -5.47
CA GLY A 53 18.00 3.13 -5.32
C GLY A 53 18.30 2.49 -3.96
N ARG A 54 17.28 2.26 -3.11
CA ARG A 54 17.43 1.53 -1.84
C ARG A 54 16.94 0.09 -1.97
N ASP A 55 17.60 -0.80 -1.24
CA ASP A 55 17.12 -2.15 -1.01
C ASP A 55 16.03 -2.13 0.08
N LEU A 56 14.92 -2.85 -0.17
CA LEU A 56 13.80 -2.95 0.76
C LEU A 56 13.64 -4.40 1.22
N ALA A 57 13.27 -4.57 2.48
CA ALA A 57 12.88 -5.85 3.06
C ALA A 57 11.45 -5.78 3.59
N CYS A 58 10.73 -6.91 3.51
CA CYS A 58 9.41 -7.07 4.09
C CYS A 58 9.34 -8.44 4.79
N TRP A 59 8.30 -8.65 5.59
CA TRP A 59 8.02 -9.93 6.24
C TRP A 59 6.99 -10.78 5.49
N CYS A 60 6.70 -10.42 4.23
CA CYS A 60 5.90 -11.27 3.35
C CYS A 60 6.67 -12.57 3.03
N PRO A 61 5.97 -13.69 2.76
CA PRO A 61 6.59 -14.88 2.21
C PRO A 61 7.28 -14.58 0.86
N LEU A 62 8.42 -15.22 0.60
CA LEU A 62 9.32 -14.89 -0.52
C LEU A 62 8.70 -15.09 -1.91
N ASP A 63 7.84 -16.09 -2.07
CA ASP A 63 7.25 -16.46 -3.37
C ASP A 63 5.78 -16.05 -3.49
N GLN A 64 5.43 -14.91 -2.89
CA GLN A 64 4.07 -14.40 -2.82
C GLN A 64 4.06 -12.89 -3.06
N PRO A 65 2.91 -12.30 -3.46
CA PRO A 65 2.80 -10.84 -3.59
C PRO A 65 3.29 -10.14 -2.32
N CYS A 66 4.19 -9.17 -2.50
CA CYS A 66 4.90 -8.49 -1.43
C CYS A 66 4.75 -6.97 -1.54
N HIS A 67 4.70 -6.28 -0.40
CA HIS A 67 4.63 -4.82 -0.38
C HIS A 67 5.95 -4.16 -0.83
N ALA A 68 7.09 -4.83 -0.64
CA ALA A 68 8.39 -4.32 -1.08
C ALA A 68 8.46 -4.20 -2.61
N ASP A 69 7.91 -5.17 -3.35
CA ASP A 69 7.88 -5.14 -4.81
C ASP A 69 7.12 -3.92 -5.32
N VAL A 70 5.95 -3.64 -4.75
CA VAL A 70 5.15 -2.44 -5.07
C VAL A 70 5.93 -1.17 -4.79
N LEU A 71 6.59 -1.07 -3.62
CA LEU A 71 7.37 0.12 -3.26
C LEU A 71 8.59 0.30 -4.17
N LEU A 72 9.27 -0.78 -4.55
CA LEU A 72 10.42 -0.76 -5.46
C LEU A 72 9.99 -0.31 -6.86
N GLU A 73 8.86 -0.81 -7.38
CA GLU A 73 8.30 -0.37 -8.65
C GLU A 73 7.99 1.14 -8.62
N VAL A 74 7.24 1.60 -7.60
CA VAL A 74 6.84 3.01 -7.48
C VAL A 74 8.04 3.94 -7.30
N ALA A 75 9.06 3.51 -6.54
CA ALA A 75 10.25 4.31 -6.28
C ALA A 75 11.15 4.51 -7.51
N ASN A 76 11.18 3.53 -8.42
CA ASN A 76 12.09 3.51 -9.56
C ASN A 76 11.43 3.88 -10.90
N ALA A 77 10.10 3.93 -10.96
CA ALA A 77 9.33 4.50 -12.08
C ALA A 77 9.43 6.02 -12.21
#